data_AF-A0A352B690-F1
#
_entry.id   AF-A0A352B690-F1
#
_cell.length_a   1.000
_cell.length_b   1.000
_cell.length_c   1.000
_cell.angle_alpha   90.00
_cell.angle_beta   90.00
_cell.angle_gamma   90.00
#
_symmetry.space_group_name_H-M   'P 1'
#
loop_
_entity.id
_entity.type
_entity.pdbx_description
1 polymer ?
#
loop_
_entity_poly.entity_id
_entity_poly.type
_entity_poly.pdbx_seq_one_letter_code
_entity_poly.pdbx_strand_id
1 'polypeptide(L)'
;MDLKLLATVFATVFLAEIADKTQVATLLYASQPGNGRFTVFLGAALALVASCTIAVFAGQLLGRWLDPKLVSSIAGVAFIAVGVWVLVSG
;
A
#
# COMPACT_ATOMS: atom_id res chain seq x y z
N MET A 1 7.61 -22.67 -3.33
CA MET A 1 7.56 -21.18 -3.29
C MET A 1 8.19 -20.68 -4.57
N ASP A 2 7.48 -19.87 -5.35
CA ASP A 2 8.05 -19.27 -6.56
C ASP A 2 8.89 -18.04 -6.17
N LEU A 3 10.21 -18.18 -6.22
CA LEU A 3 11.14 -17.13 -5.81
C LEU A 3 11.10 -15.92 -6.76
N LYS A 4 10.75 -16.13 -8.03
CA LYS A 4 10.61 -15.05 -9.01
C LYS A 4 9.39 -14.20 -8.71
N LEU A 5 8.27 -14.85 -8.38
CA LEU A 5 7.05 -14.17 -7.94
C LEU A 5 7.32 -13.33 -6.69
N LEU A 6 7.98 -13.92 -5.68
CA LEU A 6 8.32 -13.22 -4.43
C LEU A 6 9.16 -11.97 -4.70
N ALA A 7 10.23 -12.10 -5.49
CA ALA A 7 11.09 -10.96 -5.83
C ALA A 7 10.33 -9.87 -6.59
N THR A 8 9.44 -10.25 -7.51
CA THR A 8 8.63 -9.31 -8.29
C THR A 8 7.65 -8.55 -7.40
N VAL A 9 6.92 -9.26 -6.53
CA VAL A 9 5.97 -8.64 -5.59
C VAL A 9 6.70 -7.74 -4.60
N PHE A 10 7.82 -8.20 -4.02
CA PHE A 10 8.63 -7.39 -3.12
C PHE A 10 9.11 -6.10 -3.82
N ALA A 11 9.74 -6.21 -4.98
CA ALA A 11 10.30 -5.04 -5.67
C ALA A 11 9.20 -4.04 -6.07
N THR A 12 8.07 -4.52 -6.60
CA THR A 12 6.95 -3.66 -7.01
C THR A 12 6.29 -2.95 -5.84
N VAL A 13 5.94 -3.68 -4.77
CA VAL A 13 5.32 -3.10 -3.58
C VAL A 13 6.30 -2.17 -2.86
N PHE A 14 7.55 -2.59 -2.68
CA PHE A 14 8.57 -1.75 -2.04
C PHE A 14 8.74 -0.42 -2.77
N LEU A 15 8.88 -0.45 -4.11
CA LEU A 15 9.06 0.75 -4.90
C LEU A 15 7.81 1.65 -4.89
N ALA A 16 6.61 1.06 -4.86
CA ALA A 16 5.36 1.79 -4.73
C ALA A 16 5.22 2.49 -3.37
N GLU A 17 5.74 1.90 -2.30
CA GLU A 17 5.59 2.40 -0.94
C GLU A 17 6.66 3.44 -0.52
N ILE A 18 7.85 3.50 -1.16
CA ILE A 18 8.99 4.34 -0.74
C ILE A 18 8.64 5.83 -0.51
N ALA A 19 7.68 6.38 -1.24
CA ALA A 19 7.34 7.80 -1.17
C ALA A 19 5.93 8.04 -0.58
N ASP A 20 5.41 7.10 0.19
CA ASP A 20 4.07 7.22 0.74
C ASP A 20 4.01 8.12 1.99
N LYS A 21 2.85 8.75 2.18
CA LYS A 21 2.53 9.60 3.35
C LYS A 21 2.68 8.82 4.66
N THR A 22 2.45 7.51 4.66
CA THR A 22 2.65 6.67 5.85
C THR A 22 4.11 6.63 6.31
N GLN A 23 5.08 6.71 5.39
CA GLN A 23 6.50 6.75 5.74
C GLN A 23 6.89 8.10 6.36
N VAL A 24 6.35 9.20 5.82
CA VAL A 24 6.54 10.54 6.42
C VAL A 24 5.95 10.58 7.83
N ALA A 25 4.75 10.03 8.04
CA ALA A 25 4.15 9.93 9.38
C ALA A 25 5.01 9.09 10.33
N THR A 26 5.52 7.95 9.86
CA THR A 26 6.41 7.07 10.64
C THR A 26 7.70 7.80 11.05
N LEU A 27 8.29 8.58 10.15
CA LEU A 27 9.46 9.41 10.43
C LEU A 27 9.16 10.47 11.49
N LEU A 28 8.01 11.13 11.41
CA LEU A 28 7.56 12.12 12.41
C LEU A 28 7.35 11.48 13.80
N TYR A 29 6.74 10.29 13.86
CA TYR A 29 6.59 9.57 15.13
C TYR A 29 7.94 9.12 15.70
N ALA A 30 8.88 8.72 14.84
CA ALA A 30 10.22 8.30 15.24
C ALA A 30 11.11 9.46 15.70
N SER A 31 10.84 10.69 15.25
CA SER A 31 11.62 11.89 15.61
C SER A 31 11.15 12.56 16.90
N GLN A 32 9.96 12.22 17.40
CA GLN A 32 9.43 12.77 18.65
C GLN A 32 10.18 12.24 19.89
N PRO A 33 10.65 13.13 20.79
CA PRO A 33 11.30 12.73 22.03
C PRO A 33 10.32 11.96 22.94
N GLY A 34 10.74 10.80 23.44
CA GLY A 34 9.93 9.93 24.30
C GLY A 34 9.31 8.73 23.58
N ASN A 35 9.27 8.72 22.24
CA ASN A 35 8.79 7.57 21.49
C ASN A 35 9.90 6.51 21.34
N GLY A 36 9.61 5.27 21.72
CA GLY A 36 10.53 4.14 21.51
C GLY A 36 10.65 3.81 20.03
N ARG A 37 11.89 3.82 19.49
CA ARG A 37 12.18 3.50 18.08
C ARG A 37 11.58 2.15 17.65
N PHE A 38 11.64 1.15 18.53
CA PHE A 38 11.05 -0.17 18.30
C PHE A 38 9.53 -0.14 18.29
N THR A 39 8.90 0.67 19.14
CA THR A 39 7.44 0.81 19.19
C THR A 39 6.90 1.40 17.90
N VAL A 40 7.55 2.46 17.38
CA VAL A 40 7.17 3.08 16.11
C VAL A 40 7.37 2.12 14.95
N PHE A 41 8.52 1.42 14.91
CA PHE A 41 8.80 0.41 13.88
C PHE A 41 7.77 -0.73 13.89
N LEU A 42 7.50 -1.33 15.05
CA LEU A 42 6.52 -2.41 15.19
C LEU A 42 5.11 -1.93 14.81
N GLY A 43 4.70 -0.74 15.24
CA GLY A 43 3.40 -0.17 14.89
C GLY A 43 3.23 -0.01 13.38
N ALA A 44 4.21 0.61 12.70
CA ALA A 44 4.17 0.79 11.26
C ALA A 44 4.25 -0.55 10.50
N ALA A 45 5.12 -1.46 10.92
CA ALA A 45 5.26 -2.78 10.30
C ALA A 45 3.98 -3.62 10.43
N LEU A 46 3.36 -3.64 11.61
CA LEU A 46 2.10 -4.36 11.83
C LEU A 46 0.96 -3.76 11.01
N ALA A 47 0.89 -2.43 10.90
CA ALA A 47 -0.09 -1.77 10.05
C ALA A 47 0.07 -2.16 8.57
N LEU A 48 1.31 -2.18 8.06
CA LEU A 48 1.59 -2.59 6.68
C LEU A 48 1.25 -4.07 6.46
N VAL A 49 1.66 -4.96 7.37
CA VAL A 49 1.33 -6.39 7.30
C VAL A 49 -0.18 -6.62 7.33
N ALA A 50 -0.91 -5.94 8.21
CA ALA A 50 -2.36 -6.04 8.30
C ALA A 50 -3.05 -5.55 7.03
N SER A 51 -2.62 -4.40 6.49
CA SER A 51 -3.12 -3.84 5.24
C SER A 51 -2.90 -4.81 4.07
N CYS A 52 -1.67 -5.31 3.89
CA CYS A 52 -1.35 -6.30 2.87
C CYS A 52 -2.16 -7.59 3.02
N THR A 53 -2.37 -8.05 4.26
CA THR A 53 -3.19 -9.23 4.55
C THR A 53 -4.61 -9.01 4.07
N ILE A 54 -5.24 -7.89 4.45
CA ILE A 54 -6.60 -7.54 4.00
C ILE A 54 -6.66 -7.48 2.48
N ALA A 55 -5.69 -6.82 1.83
CA ALA A 55 -5.64 -6.68 0.38
C ALA A 55 -5.55 -8.03 -0.35
N VAL A 56 -4.72 -8.96 0.13
CA VAL A 56 -4.58 -10.30 -0.45
C VAL A 56 -5.86 -11.11 -0.30
N PHE A 57 -6.48 -11.11 0.88
CA PHE A 57 -7.74 -11.82 1.12
C PHE A 57 -8.89 -11.22 0.32
N ALA A 58 -9.01 -9.89 0.29
CA ALA A 58 -10.00 -9.20 -0.52
C ALA A 58 -9.80 -9.47 -2.01
N GLY A 59 -8.55 -9.43 -2.50
CA GLY A 59 -8.21 -9.75 -3.87
C GLY A 59 -8.57 -11.19 -4.25
N GLN A 60 -8.31 -12.16 -3.37
CA GLN A 60 -8.75 -13.55 -3.57
C GLN A 60 -10.27 -13.70 -3.58
N LEU A 61 -10.99 -13.02 -2.68
CA LEU A 61 -12.45 -13.13 -2.60
C LEU A 61 -13.13 -12.47 -3.80
N LEU A 62 -12.74 -11.24 -4.11
CA LEU A 62 -13.31 -10.46 -5.20
C LEU A 62 -12.90 -11.02 -6.57
N GLY A 63 -11.68 -11.54 -6.70
CA GLY A 63 -11.19 -12.16 -7.94
C GLY A 63 -11.97 -13.41 -8.36
N ARG A 64 -12.80 -14.00 -7.49
CA ARG A 64 -13.70 -15.10 -7.84
C ARG A 64 -14.98 -14.63 -8.55
N TRP A 65 -15.35 -13.38 -8.37
CA TRP A 65 -16.63 -12.82 -8.86
C TRP A 65 -16.45 -11.70 -9.88
N LEU A 66 -15.26 -11.10 -9.96
CA LEU A 66 -14.97 -9.97 -10.84
C LEU A 66 -14.07 -10.40 -12.01
N ASP A 67 -14.42 -9.96 -13.22
CA ASP A 67 -13.55 -10.10 -14.40
C ASP A 67 -12.30 -9.22 -14.20
N PRO A 68 -11.08 -9.77 -14.30
CA PRO A 68 -9.84 -9.02 -14.16
C PRO A 68 -9.75 -7.78 -15.05
N LYS A 69 -10.33 -7.82 -16.26
CA LYS A 69 -10.32 -6.68 -17.18
C LYS A 69 -11.16 -5.52 -16.64
N LEU A 70 -12.35 -5.83 -16.12
CA LEU A 70 -13.23 -4.82 -15.51
C LEU A 70 -12.56 -4.19 -14.28
N VAL A 71 -11.94 -4.99 -13.41
CA VAL A 71 -11.24 -4.47 -12.21
C VAL A 71 -10.10 -3.54 -12.61
N SER A 72 -9.29 -3.92 -13.61
CA SER A 72 -8.19 -3.10 -14.10
C SER A 72 -8.67 -1.77 -14.70
N SER A 73 -9.73 -1.81 -15.52
CA SER A 73 -10.31 -0.59 -16.10
C SER A 73 -10.89 0.34 -15.03
N ILE A 74 -11.64 -0.19 -14.07
CA ILE A 74 -12.23 0.60 -12.97
C ILE A 74 -11.12 1.23 -12.12
N ALA A 75 -10.10 0.46 -11.75
CA ALA A 75 -8.96 0.96 -10.98
C ALA A 75 -8.23 2.09 -11.73
N GLY A 76 -8.00 1.94 -13.04
CA GLY A 76 -7.37 2.97 -13.86
C GLY A 76 -8.21 4.26 -13.94
N VAL A 77 -9.53 4.15 -14.16
CA VAL A 77 -10.44 5.30 -14.19
C VAL A 77 -10.47 6.00 -12.83
N ALA A 78 -10.54 5.24 -11.73
CA ALA A 78 -10.49 5.81 -10.39
C ALA A 78 -9.16 6.54 -10.13
N PHE A 79 -8.04 5.98 -10.56
CA PHE A 79 -6.72 6.60 -10.44
C PHE A 79 -6.62 7.93 -11.19
N ILE A 80 -7.13 7.98 -12.43
CA ILE A 80 -7.19 9.21 -13.22
C ILE A 80 -8.10 10.24 -12.54
N ALA A 81 -9.28 9.82 -12.07
CA ALA A 81 -10.23 10.72 -11.40
C ALA A 81 -9.61 11.35 -10.15
N VAL A 82 -8.93 10.55 -9.32
CA VAL A 82 -8.19 11.05 -8.15
C VAL A 82 -7.06 11.99 -8.58
N GLY A 83 -6.29 11.64 -9.61
CA GLY A 83 -5.23 12.49 -10.12
C GLY A 83 -5.73 13.86 -10.59
N VAL A 84 -6.82 13.88 -11.37
CA VAL A 84 -7.47 15.14 -11.80
C VAL A 84 -7.98 15.93 -10.61
N TRP A 85 -8.62 15.26 -9.64
CA TRP A 85 -9.11 15.92 -8.43
C TRP A 85 -7.97 16.59 -7.66
N VAL A 86 -6.85 15.89 -7.44
CA VAL A 86 -5.66 16.44 -6.77
C VAL A 86 -5.08 17.63 -7.55
N LEU A 87 -5.03 17.56 -8.88
CA LEU A 87 -4.53 18.66 -9.72
C LEU A 87 -5.42 19.92 -9.69
N VAL A 88 -6.73 19.76 -9.50
CA VAL A 88 -7.68 20.90 -9.44
C VAL A 88 -7.79 21.46 -8.01
N SER A 89 -7.62 20.62 -6.99
CA SER A 89 -7.78 20.98 -5.58
C SER A 89 -6.49 21.41 -4.86
N GLY A 90 -5.33 21.08 -5.43
CA GLY A 90 -4.00 21.55 -4.98
C GLY A 90 -3.56 22.82 -5.69
#